data_AF-A0A927TH19-F1
#
_entry.id   AF-A0A927TH19-F1
#
_cell.length_a   1.000
_cell.length_b   1.000
_cell.length_c   1.000
_cell.angle_alpha   90.00
_cell.angle_beta   90.00
_cell.angle_gamma   90.00
#
_symmetry.space_group_name_H-M   'P 1'
#
loop_
_entity.id
_entity.type
_entity.pdbx_description
1 polymer ?
#
loop_
_entity_poly.entity_id
_entity_poly.type
_entity_poly.pdbx_seq_one_letter_code
_entity_poly.pdbx_strand_id
1 'polypeptide(L)'
;MLFVACYLHDISMVRIASENDFLLDKGDSEKITTELDVKWSASRTTSDTKKAIVETYKAVDNFFEQKIRSKHAKDSAEEIRKRKELDFLDASVRECVAEIAESHMMDTKDIYFVKGDAKSRLISYKFDKILLRFADLLDMSEHRVSKPILNHNIDNMSLVSAFHWVSHLLTEGYTLLSEYDIAPSSTRSSNLSPGSITETVTLSIFVNLSQFSKMDSKKCDCGKLSEETLSSEGFIIELLGDREVCNSDKCNFLCRWFNDKNYYLVKEMQALEAYLDRIPVKERFYNTKIVIKVIVKNPTHISDEQFDVLKRKISG
;
A
#
# COMPACT_ATOMS: atom_id res chain seq x y z
N MET A 1 -22.26 3.57 -7.08
CA MET A 1 -21.84 3.22 -5.71
C MET A 1 -20.32 3.23 -5.60
N LEU A 2 -19.60 2.45 -6.40
CA LEU A 2 -18.13 2.45 -6.43
C LEU A 2 -17.49 3.86 -6.44
N PHE A 3 -17.90 4.73 -7.36
CA PHE A 3 -17.39 6.12 -7.42
C PHE A 3 -17.53 6.87 -6.09
N VAL A 4 -18.68 6.74 -5.42
CA VAL A 4 -18.95 7.41 -4.13
C VAL A 4 -18.07 6.78 -3.04
N ALA A 5 -17.88 5.46 -3.06
CA ALA A 5 -16.98 4.79 -2.12
C ALA A 5 -15.52 5.25 -2.31
N CYS A 6 -15.04 5.36 -3.56
CA CYS A 6 -13.70 5.90 -3.84
C CYS A 6 -13.54 7.32 -3.31
N TYR A 7 -14.57 8.16 -3.35
CA TYR A 7 -14.49 9.52 -2.82
C TYR A 7 -14.53 9.59 -1.29
N LEU A 8 -15.27 8.68 -0.63
CA LEU A 8 -15.55 8.74 0.80
C LEU A 8 -14.75 7.75 1.67
N HIS A 9 -13.99 6.81 1.09
CA HIS A 9 -13.34 5.74 1.86
C HIS A 9 -12.41 6.24 2.98
N ASP A 10 -11.82 7.42 2.79
CA ASP A 10 -10.92 8.07 3.74
C ASP A 10 -11.54 9.28 4.48
N ILE A 11 -12.86 9.46 4.44
CA ILE A 11 -13.51 10.65 5.02
C ILE A 11 -13.15 10.86 6.51
N SER A 12 -12.90 9.81 7.28
CA SER A 12 -12.55 9.93 8.70
C SER A 12 -11.08 10.27 8.95
N MET A 13 -10.21 10.31 7.93
CA MET A 13 -8.78 10.63 8.08
C MET A 13 -8.53 12.05 8.58
N VAL A 14 -9.52 12.95 8.45
CA VAL A 14 -9.45 14.33 8.97
C VAL A 14 -9.88 14.46 10.43
N ARG A 15 -10.20 13.34 11.11
CA ARG A 15 -10.61 13.36 12.52
C ARG A 15 -9.42 13.69 13.43
N ILE A 16 -9.72 14.45 14.48
CA ILE A 16 -8.83 14.66 15.61
C ILE A 16 -9.15 13.59 16.66
N ALA A 17 -8.14 12.83 17.08
CA ALA A 17 -8.30 11.83 18.14
C ALA A 17 -8.64 12.49 19.47
N SER A 18 -9.37 11.77 20.34
CA SER A 18 -9.75 12.31 21.65
C SER A 18 -8.56 12.26 22.60
N GLU A 19 -8.40 13.26 23.47
CA GLU A 19 -7.42 13.19 24.55
C GLU A 19 -7.61 11.96 25.45
N ASN A 20 -8.86 11.51 25.61
CA ASN A 20 -9.21 10.31 26.37
C ASN A 20 -8.63 9.04 25.72
N ASP A 21 -8.38 9.03 24.40
CA ASP A 21 -7.72 7.90 23.76
C ASP A 21 -6.29 7.69 24.28
N PHE A 22 -5.60 8.75 24.70
CA PHE A 22 -4.27 8.67 25.30
C PHE A 22 -4.36 8.39 26.80
N LEU A 23 -5.20 9.15 27.52
CA LEU A 23 -5.32 9.07 28.97
C LEU A 23 -5.83 7.71 29.48
N LEU A 24 -6.65 7.01 28.70
CA LEU A 24 -7.22 5.71 29.07
C LEU A 24 -6.46 4.52 28.46
N ASP A 25 -5.55 4.77 27.52
CA ASP A 25 -4.71 3.72 26.97
C ASP A 25 -3.73 3.21 28.05
N LYS A 26 -3.50 1.90 28.05
CA LYS A 26 -2.61 1.22 29.02
C LYS A 26 -1.42 0.54 28.32
N GLY A 27 -1.21 0.85 27.05
CA GLY A 27 -0.25 0.20 26.19
C GLY A 27 0.84 1.17 25.79
N ASP A 28 0.61 1.88 24.69
CA ASP A 28 1.61 2.75 24.09
C ASP A 28 1.69 4.11 24.79
N SER A 29 0.60 4.64 25.34
CA SER A 29 0.64 5.88 26.13
C SER A 29 1.47 5.73 27.41
N GLU A 30 1.37 4.58 28.09
CA GLU A 30 2.15 4.25 29.29
C GLU A 30 3.64 4.09 28.97
N LYS A 31 3.98 3.48 27.82
CA LYS A 31 5.37 3.43 27.34
C LYS A 31 5.92 4.83 27.10
N ILE A 32 5.18 5.69 26.41
CA ILE A 32 5.58 7.08 26.15
C ILE A 32 5.80 7.84 27.47
N THR A 33 4.90 7.66 28.44
CA THR A 33 4.98 8.31 29.75
C THR A 33 6.20 7.82 30.54
N THR A 34 6.46 6.51 30.51
CA THR A 34 7.64 5.90 31.16
C THR A 34 8.94 6.39 30.52
N GLU A 35 9.00 6.45 29.18
CA GLU A 35 10.17 6.96 28.46
C GLU A 35 10.44 8.44 28.76
N LEU A 36 9.39 9.25 28.88
CA LEU A 36 9.49 10.64 29.33
C LEU A 36 10.11 10.70 30.73
N ASP A 37 9.58 9.94 31.70
CA ASP A 37 10.06 9.99 33.09
C ASP A 37 11.54 9.62 33.20
N VAL A 38 11.97 8.58 32.46
CA VAL A 38 13.38 8.17 32.39
C VAL A 38 14.25 9.28 31.79
N LYS A 39 13.86 9.85 30.64
CA LYS A 39 14.63 10.91 29.97
C LYS A 39 14.67 12.20 30.80
N TRP A 40 13.56 12.53 31.43
CA TRP A 40 13.43 13.70 32.28
C TRP A 40 14.32 13.59 33.52
N SER A 41 14.24 12.45 34.22
CA SER A 41 15.05 12.18 35.42
C SER A 41 16.55 12.10 35.12
N ALA A 42 16.93 11.68 33.91
CA ALA A 42 18.32 11.63 33.46
C ALA A 42 18.86 13.00 32.96
N SER A 43 17.99 13.99 32.75
CA SER A 43 18.37 15.29 32.19
C SER A 43 19.22 16.09 33.17
N ARG A 44 20.43 16.49 32.75
CA ARG A 44 21.36 17.27 33.60
C ARG A 44 21.37 18.75 33.25
N THR A 45 20.86 19.09 32.08
CA THR A 45 20.81 20.46 31.57
C THR A 45 19.42 20.82 31.10
N THR A 46 19.14 22.12 31.00
CA THR A 46 17.91 22.62 30.36
C THR A 46 17.81 22.17 28.90
N SER A 47 18.94 21.98 28.21
CA SER A 47 18.95 21.48 26.82
C SER A 47 18.45 20.05 26.74
N ASP A 48 18.89 19.17 27.66
CA ASP A 48 18.45 17.78 27.72
C ASP A 48 16.94 17.71 27.99
N THR A 49 16.46 18.55 28.92
CA THR A 49 15.03 18.64 29.24
C THR A 49 14.21 19.07 28.02
N LYS A 50 14.64 20.12 27.31
CA LYS A 50 13.98 20.58 26.08
C LYS A 50 13.94 19.48 25.00
N LYS A 51 15.03 18.72 24.85
CA LYS A 51 15.09 17.59 23.92
C LYS A 51 14.09 16.49 24.30
N ALA A 52 14.01 16.13 25.59
CA ALA A 52 13.03 15.16 26.07
C ALA A 52 11.58 15.59 25.80
N ILE A 53 11.25 16.88 25.99
CA ILE A 53 9.93 17.43 25.67
C ILE A 53 9.60 17.27 24.19
N VAL A 54 10.52 17.68 23.30
CA VAL A 54 10.29 17.62 21.85
C VAL A 54 10.14 16.18 21.36
N GLU A 55 10.96 15.26 21.86
CA GLU A 55 10.86 13.83 21.51
C GLU A 55 9.53 13.23 22.00
N THR A 56 9.10 13.58 23.20
CA THR A 56 7.82 13.11 23.76
C THR A 56 6.63 13.67 22.98
N TYR A 57 6.68 14.96 22.62
CA TYR A 57 5.67 15.57 21.76
C TYR A 57 5.51 14.78 20.44
N LYS A 58 6.62 14.46 19.77
CA LYS A 58 6.61 13.67 18.52
C LYS A 58 6.05 12.25 18.74
N ALA A 59 6.34 11.64 19.90
CA ALA A 59 5.82 10.32 20.23
C ALA A 59 4.29 10.33 20.46
N VAL A 60 3.79 11.36 21.14
CA VAL A 60 2.35 11.58 21.37
C VAL A 60 1.62 11.89 20.05
N ASP A 61 2.21 12.74 19.20
CA ASP A 61 1.65 13.04 17.88
C ASP A 61 1.54 11.77 17.01
N ASN A 62 2.60 10.96 16.96
CA ASN A 62 2.58 9.67 16.28
C ASN A 62 1.56 8.69 16.90
N PHE A 63 1.37 8.68 18.22
CA PHE A 63 0.34 7.85 18.85
C PHE A 63 -1.05 8.19 18.32
N PHE A 64 -1.41 9.48 18.27
CA PHE A 64 -2.71 9.92 17.76
C PHE A 64 -2.85 9.68 16.25
N GLU A 65 -1.78 9.94 15.48
CA GLU A 65 -1.72 9.62 14.05
C GLU A 65 -2.04 8.13 13.81
N GLN A 66 -1.37 7.23 14.53
CA GLN A 66 -1.62 5.78 14.40
C GLN A 66 -3.02 5.39 14.86
N LYS A 67 -3.58 6.05 15.87
CA LYS A 67 -4.94 5.79 16.35
C LYS A 67 -5.98 6.05 15.26
N ILE A 68 -5.86 7.17 14.55
CA ILE A 68 -6.74 7.51 13.41
C ILE A 68 -6.47 6.57 12.24
N ARG A 69 -5.20 6.42 11.83
CA ARG A 69 -4.81 5.59 10.68
C ARG A 69 -5.17 4.11 10.84
N SER A 70 -5.19 3.55 12.04
CA SER A 70 -5.53 2.14 12.25
C SER A 70 -7.03 1.83 12.17
N LYS A 71 -7.89 2.86 12.30
CA LYS A 71 -9.36 2.70 12.34
C LYS A 71 -10.09 3.37 11.20
N HIS A 72 -9.40 4.13 10.36
CA HIS A 72 -10.06 5.03 9.40
C HIS A 72 -11.04 4.32 8.46
N ALA A 73 -10.75 3.11 7.96
CA ALA A 73 -11.72 2.41 7.11
C ALA A 73 -13.08 2.16 7.81
N LYS A 74 -13.03 1.72 9.08
CA LYS A 74 -14.24 1.46 9.87
C LYS A 74 -14.94 2.76 10.27
N ASP A 75 -14.17 3.74 10.70
CA ASP A 75 -14.68 5.04 11.13
C ASP A 75 -15.31 5.79 9.95
N SER A 76 -14.68 5.78 8.76
CA SER A 76 -15.24 6.30 7.51
C SER A 76 -16.56 5.61 7.17
N ALA A 77 -16.64 4.29 7.27
CA ALA A 77 -17.86 3.55 7.01
C ALA A 77 -18.99 3.92 8.00
N GLU A 78 -18.66 4.14 9.28
CA GLU A 78 -19.62 4.63 10.27
C GLU A 78 -20.11 6.05 9.94
N GLU A 79 -19.21 6.94 9.53
CA GLU A 79 -19.56 8.30 9.13
C GLU A 79 -20.44 8.31 7.88
N ILE A 80 -20.11 7.49 6.88
CA ILE A 80 -20.92 7.33 5.67
C ILE A 80 -22.35 6.92 6.04
N ARG A 81 -22.54 6.06 7.04
CA ARG A 81 -23.87 5.63 7.50
C ARG A 81 -24.64 6.70 8.28
N LYS A 82 -23.94 7.56 9.05
CA LYS A 82 -24.58 8.39 10.10
C LYS A 82 -24.55 9.90 9.87
N ARG A 83 -23.59 10.44 9.11
CA ARG A 83 -23.44 11.89 8.92
C ARG A 83 -24.64 12.51 8.19
N LYS A 84 -25.20 13.59 8.74
CA LYS A 84 -26.38 14.26 8.16
C LYS A 84 -26.08 14.94 6.83
N GLU A 85 -24.83 15.33 6.63
CA GLU A 85 -24.35 15.96 5.39
C GLU A 85 -24.45 15.01 4.19
N LEU A 86 -24.60 13.70 4.43
CA LEU A 86 -24.77 12.67 3.41
C LEU A 86 -26.24 12.23 3.26
N ASP A 87 -27.20 12.95 3.85
CA ASP A 87 -28.64 12.62 3.78
C ASP A 87 -29.24 12.80 2.36
N PHE A 88 -28.48 13.39 1.43
CA PHE A 88 -28.83 13.40 0.00
C PHE A 88 -28.68 12.02 -0.67
N LEU A 89 -28.01 11.06 -0.02
CA LEU A 89 -27.92 9.67 -0.44
C LEU A 89 -28.96 8.84 0.33
N ASP A 90 -29.70 8.00 -0.39
CA ASP A 90 -30.63 7.05 0.23
C ASP A 90 -29.91 6.13 1.23
N ALA A 91 -30.59 5.77 2.32
CA ALA A 91 -30.02 4.95 3.39
C ALA A 91 -29.46 3.61 2.88
N SER A 92 -30.13 2.97 1.91
CA SER A 92 -29.65 1.75 1.27
C SER A 92 -28.35 1.99 0.51
N VAL A 93 -28.24 3.10 -0.24
CA VAL A 93 -27.02 3.48 -0.97
C VAL A 93 -25.88 3.74 0.01
N ARG A 94 -26.16 4.44 1.13
CA ARG A 94 -25.18 4.71 2.18
C ARG A 94 -24.63 3.43 2.79
N GLU A 95 -25.48 2.44 3.08
CA GLU A 95 -25.02 1.15 3.60
C GLU A 95 -24.10 0.46 2.60
N CYS A 96 -24.47 0.43 1.32
CA CYS A 96 -23.66 -0.21 0.28
C CYS A 96 -22.31 0.50 0.09
N VAL A 97 -22.32 1.84 0.07
CA VAL A 97 -21.10 2.66 -0.05
C VAL A 97 -20.20 2.45 1.18
N ALA A 98 -20.77 2.40 2.39
CA ALA A 98 -20.03 2.15 3.62
C ALA A 98 -19.39 0.76 3.61
N GLU A 99 -20.10 -0.27 3.17
CA GLU A 99 -19.57 -1.64 3.09
C GLU A 99 -18.42 -1.76 2.06
N ILE A 100 -18.53 -1.08 0.91
CA ILE A 100 -17.45 -1.02 -0.07
C ILE A 100 -16.27 -0.24 0.52
N ALA A 101 -16.52 0.94 1.09
CA ALA A 101 -15.51 1.81 1.68
C ALA A 101 -14.71 1.09 2.78
N GLU A 102 -15.35 0.42 3.73
CA GLU A 102 -14.67 -0.28 4.83
C GLU A 102 -13.67 -1.34 4.35
N SER A 103 -13.90 -1.88 3.14
CA SER A 103 -13.12 -3.00 2.62
C SER A 103 -11.68 -2.69 2.23
N HIS A 104 -11.30 -1.42 2.07
CA HIS A 104 -9.97 -1.09 1.55
C HIS A 104 -8.82 -1.43 2.53
N MET A 105 -9.12 -1.55 3.83
CA MET A 105 -8.19 -2.03 4.85
C MET A 105 -8.38 -3.49 5.27
N MET A 106 -9.36 -4.21 4.73
CA MET A 106 -9.61 -5.61 5.10
C MET A 106 -8.49 -6.55 4.61
N ASP A 107 -8.37 -7.73 5.22
CA ASP A 107 -7.45 -8.76 4.74
C ASP A 107 -7.89 -9.26 3.36
N THR A 108 -6.94 -9.58 2.49
CA THR A 108 -7.25 -10.06 1.13
C THR A 108 -8.09 -11.34 1.16
N LYS A 109 -7.94 -12.20 2.17
CA LYS A 109 -8.76 -13.41 2.32
C LYS A 109 -10.24 -13.08 2.49
N ASP A 110 -10.55 -12.03 3.24
CA ASP A 110 -11.93 -11.59 3.49
C ASP A 110 -12.60 -10.98 2.25
N ILE A 111 -11.84 -10.73 1.19
CA ILE A 111 -12.35 -10.23 -0.10
C ILE A 111 -12.36 -11.36 -1.14
N TYR A 112 -11.21 -12.00 -1.38
CA TYR A 112 -11.04 -12.93 -2.47
C TYR A 112 -11.61 -14.33 -2.19
N PHE A 113 -11.77 -14.74 -0.93
CA PHE A 113 -12.30 -16.06 -0.57
C PHE A 113 -13.83 -16.04 -0.41
N VAL A 114 -14.45 -14.86 -0.38
CA VAL A 114 -15.91 -14.74 -0.39
C VAL A 114 -16.45 -15.30 -1.70
N LYS A 115 -17.52 -16.09 -1.60
CA LYS A 115 -18.21 -16.67 -2.76
C LYS A 115 -18.70 -15.54 -3.68
N GLY A 116 -18.31 -15.58 -4.94
CA GLY A 116 -18.81 -14.63 -5.94
C GLY A 116 -20.25 -14.91 -6.32
N ASP A 117 -21.04 -13.86 -6.47
CA ASP A 117 -22.46 -13.88 -6.84
C ASP A 117 -22.77 -12.97 -8.06
N ALA A 118 -21.73 -12.45 -8.72
CA ALA A 118 -21.84 -11.53 -9.86
C ALA A 118 -22.67 -12.08 -11.03
N LYS A 119 -22.72 -13.42 -11.21
CA LYS A 119 -23.54 -14.03 -12.28
C LYS A 119 -25.04 -13.96 -12.01
N SER A 120 -25.45 -13.77 -10.75
CA SER A 120 -26.84 -13.78 -10.32
C SER A 120 -27.29 -12.45 -9.70
N ARG A 121 -26.46 -11.40 -9.81
CA ARG A 121 -26.76 -10.06 -9.26
C ARG A 121 -26.39 -8.97 -10.26
N LEU A 122 -27.12 -7.86 -10.20
CA LEU A 122 -26.82 -6.65 -10.98
C LEU A 122 -25.57 -5.93 -10.46
N ILE A 123 -25.30 -6.06 -9.16
CA ILE A 123 -24.16 -5.44 -8.48
C ILE A 123 -23.36 -6.56 -7.80
N SER A 124 -22.04 -6.51 -7.98
CA SER A 124 -21.09 -7.39 -7.30
C SER A 124 -20.28 -6.56 -6.31
N TYR A 125 -20.63 -6.60 -5.03
CA TYR A 125 -19.84 -5.93 -4.00
C TYR A 125 -18.41 -6.46 -3.93
N LYS A 126 -18.21 -7.76 -4.21
CA LYS A 126 -16.87 -8.32 -4.28
C LYS A 126 -16.01 -7.59 -5.31
N PHE A 127 -16.55 -7.34 -6.51
CA PHE A 127 -15.79 -6.63 -7.54
C PHE A 127 -15.63 -5.15 -7.22
N ASP A 128 -16.65 -4.48 -6.67
CA ASP A 128 -16.52 -3.09 -6.24
C ASP A 128 -15.45 -2.93 -5.14
N LYS A 129 -15.38 -3.86 -4.17
CA LYS A 129 -14.35 -3.88 -3.13
C LYS A 129 -12.95 -4.08 -3.72
N ILE A 130 -12.78 -5.03 -4.64
CA ILE A 130 -11.51 -5.25 -5.35
C ILE A 130 -11.09 -4.00 -6.13
N LEU A 131 -12.01 -3.37 -6.86
CA LEU A 131 -11.72 -2.18 -7.66
C LEU A 131 -11.34 -0.98 -6.79
N LEU A 132 -12.04 -0.75 -5.66
CA LEU A 132 -11.66 0.31 -4.71
C LEU A 132 -10.23 0.08 -4.20
N ARG A 133 -9.92 -1.15 -3.77
CA ARG A 133 -8.59 -1.51 -3.25
C ARG A 133 -7.49 -1.25 -4.28
N PHE A 134 -7.69 -1.65 -5.53
CA PHE A 134 -6.73 -1.35 -6.58
C PHE A 134 -6.64 0.14 -6.88
N ALA A 135 -7.75 0.87 -6.91
CA ALA A 135 -7.75 2.31 -7.15
C ALA A 135 -6.94 3.07 -6.09
N ASP A 136 -7.13 2.72 -4.81
CA ASP A 136 -6.38 3.30 -3.69
C ASP A 136 -4.88 2.95 -3.79
N LEU A 137 -4.55 1.68 -4.01
CA LEU A 137 -3.16 1.22 -4.10
C LEU A 137 -2.40 1.75 -5.32
N LEU A 138 -3.09 2.07 -6.41
CA LEU A 138 -2.53 2.65 -7.62
C LEU A 138 -2.43 4.18 -7.55
N ASP A 139 -2.99 4.82 -6.53
CA ASP A 139 -2.87 6.26 -6.32
C ASP A 139 -1.51 6.63 -5.66
N MET A 140 -0.43 6.27 -6.37
CA MET A 140 0.94 6.32 -5.86
C MET A 140 1.79 7.45 -6.45
N SER A 141 1.27 8.19 -7.42
CA SER A 141 2.05 9.21 -8.16
C SER A 141 2.50 10.39 -7.30
N GLU A 142 3.52 11.10 -7.78
CA GLU A 142 4.07 12.32 -7.17
C GLU A 142 3.05 13.47 -7.09
N HIS A 143 2.00 13.44 -7.91
CA HIS A 143 0.96 14.47 -7.92
C HIS A 143 0.16 14.54 -6.61
N ARG A 144 0.25 13.52 -5.75
CA ARG A 144 -0.34 13.55 -4.40
C ARG A 144 0.43 14.41 -3.39
N VAL A 145 1.66 14.83 -3.71
CA VAL A 145 2.55 15.50 -2.74
C VAL A 145 3.10 16.80 -3.32
N SER A 146 3.03 17.87 -2.53
CA SER A 146 3.69 19.13 -2.83
C SER A 146 5.12 19.13 -2.27
N LYS A 147 6.12 19.16 -3.15
CA LYS A 147 7.55 19.20 -2.76
C LYS A 147 7.89 20.40 -1.84
N PRO A 148 7.39 21.63 -2.06
CA PRO A 148 7.58 22.73 -1.11
C PRO A 148 7.02 22.44 0.28
N ILE A 149 5.81 21.86 0.38
CA ILE A 149 5.20 21.52 1.68
C ILE A 149 6.02 20.45 2.38
N LEU A 150 6.48 19.42 1.67
CA LEU A 150 7.35 18.39 2.25
C LEU A 150 8.62 19.01 2.82
N ASN A 151 9.34 19.79 2.01
CA ASN A 151 10.63 20.36 2.40
C ASN A 151 10.53 21.28 3.63
N HIS A 152 9.39 21.95 3.83
CA HIS A 152 9.17 22.80 5.00
C HIS A 152 8.82 22.02 6.28
N ASN A 153 8.32 20.78 6.16
CA ASN A 153 7.73 20.04 7.27
C ASN A 153 8.43 18.73 7.60
N ILE A 154 9.37 18.26 6.78
CA ILE A 154 9.99 16.94 6.92
C ILE A 154 10.61 16.69 8.31
N ASP A 155 11.18 17.72 8.94
CA ASP A 155 11.72 17.68 10.31
C ASP A 155 10.66 17.47 11.40
N ASN A 156 9.41 17.84 11.10
CA ASN A 156 8.28 17.77 12.02
C ASN A 156 7.38 16.54 11.77
N MET A 157 7.63 15.79 10.70
CA MET A 157 6.85 14.60 10.35
C MET A 157 7.36 13.36 11.09
N SER A 158 6.45 12.43 11.40
CA SER A 158 6.83 11.07 11.82
C SER A 158 7.62 10.37 10.70
N LEU A 159 8.50 9.42 11.05
CA LEU A 159 9.29 8.69 10.05
C LEU A 159 8.40 7.99 9.01
N VAL A 160 7.24 7.49 9.45
CA VAL A 160 6.26 6.80 8.57
C VAL A 160 5.65 7.79 7.58
N SER A 161 5.18 8.95 8.06
CA SER A 161 4.60 9.98 7.19
C SER A 161 5.64 10.56 6.23
N ALA A 162 6.85 10.86 6.71
CA ALA A 162 7.95 11.35 5.87
C ALA A 162 8.31 10.31 4.79
N PHE A 163 8.44 9.03 5.15
CA PHE A 163 8.70 7.96 4.20
C PHE A 163 7.60 7.85 3.14
N HIS A 164 6.34 7.93 3.55
CA HIS A 164 5.21 7.84 2.65
C HIS A 164 5.21 8.98 1.62
N TRP A 165 5.44 10.22 2.06
CA TRP A 165 5.51 11.41 1.20
C TRP A 165 6.71 11.40 0.26
N VAL A 166 7.91 11.09 0.76
CA VAL A 166 9.11 10.97 -0.08
C VAL A 166 8.90 9.88 -1.14
N SER A 167 8.27 8.76 -0.76
CA SER A 167 8.01 7.67 -1.71
C SER A 167 7.02 8.07 -2.82
N HIS A 168 6.03 8.93 -2.56
CA HIS A 168 5.19 9.49 -3.63
C HIS A 168 6.02 10.33 -4.60
N LEU A 169 6.91 11.20 -4.11
CA LEU A 169 7.80 12.00 -4.98
C LEU A 169 8.73 11.14 -5.84
N LEU A 170 9.01 9.91 -5.42
CA LEU A 170 9.83 8.97 -6.18
C LEU A 170 9.06 8.21 -7.25
N THR A 171 7.73 8.27 -7.27
CA THR A 171 6.89 7.54 -8.22
C THR A 171 6.24 8.53 -9.19
N GLU A 172 6.71 8.53 -10.45
CA GLU A 172 6.14 9.39 -11.50
C GLU A 172 4.71 8.93 -11.84
N GLY A 173 4.50 7.62 -11.92
CA GLY A 173 3.22 7.03 -12.27
C GLY A 173 3.35 5.57 -12.65
N TYR A 174 2.34 5.05 -13.35
CA TYR A 174 2.32 3.67 -13.81
C TYR A 174 1.61 3.50 -15.15
N THR A 175 1.87 2.38 -15.83
CA THR A 175 1.03 1.85 -16.91
C THR A 175 0.57 0.45 -16.56
N LEU A 176 -0.67 0.13 -16.91
CA LEU A 176 -1.24 -1.19 -16.75
C LEU A 176 -1.69 -1.68 -18.13
N LEU A 177 -1.02 -2.72 -18.62
CA LEU A 177 -1.26 -3.27 -19.96
C LEU A 177 -1.57 -4.76 -19.84
N SER A 178 -2.45 -5.25 -20.71
CA SER A 178 -2.74 -6.67 -20.84
C SER A 178 -2.36 -7.14 -22.24
N GLU A 179 -1.52 -8.17 -22.30
CA GLU A 179 -1.05 -8.79 -23.53
C GLU A 179 -1.56 -10.24 -23.58
N TYR A 180 -1.91 -10.73 -24.77
CA TYR A 180 -2.54 -12.03 -24.94
C TYR A 180 -1.73 -12.88 -25.91
N ASP A 181 -1.26 -14.02 -25.41
CA ASP A 181 -0.51 -14.99 -26.20
C ASP A 181 -1.30 -16.28 -26.36
N ILE A 182 -1.27 -16.85 -27.58
CA ILE A 182 -1.83 -18.17 -27.87
C ILE A 182 -0.65 -19.09 -28.13
N ALA A 183 -0.42 -20.05 -27.24
CA ALA A 183 0.66 -21.01 -27.43
C ALA A 183 0.46 -21.79 -28.76
N PRO A 184 1.45 -21.80 -29.67
CA PRO A 184 1.38 -22.58 -30.89
C PRO A 184 1.37 -24.06 -30.51
N SER A 185 0.33 -24.77 -30.92
CA SER A 185 0.21 -26.20 -30.66
C SER A 185 -0.09 -26.93 -31.95
N SER A 186 0.77 -27.89 -32.29
CA SER A 186 0.55 -28.85 -33.37
C SER A 186 -0.54 -29.90 -33.05
N THR A 187 -1.10 -29.87 -31.84
CA THR A 187 -2.02 -30.88 -31.30
C THR A 187 -3.38 -30.33 -30.85
N ARG A 188 -3.59 -28.99 -30.85
CA ARG A 188 -4.89 -28.39 -30.52
C ARG A 188 -5.81 -28.37 -31.73
N SER A 189 -7.05 -28.79 -31.54
CA SER A 189 -8.10 -28.75 -32.57
C SER A 189 -8.66 -27.34 -32.82
N SER A 190 -8.43 -26.39 -31.90
CA SER A 190 -8.91 -25.01 -31.99
C SER A 190 -8.05 -24.07 -31.12
N ASN A 191 -7.86 -22.84 -31.59
CA ASN A 191 -7.19 -21.77 -30.85
C ASN A 191 -7.99 -21.29 -29.61
N LEU A 192 -9.26 -21.70 -29.48
CA LEU A 192 -10.16 -21.36 -28.37
C LEU A 192 -10.41 -22.53 -27.41
N SER A 193 -9.52 -23.53 -27.36
CA SER A 193 -9.63 -24.58 -26.35
C SER A 193 -9.43 -24.01 -24.94
N PRO A 194 -10.08 -24.55 -23.89
CA PRO A 194 -9.86 -24.06 -22.52
C PRO A 194 -8.37 -24.00 -22.14
N GLY A 195 -7.96 -22.90 -21.50
CA GLY A 195 -6.57 -22.60 -21.15
C GLY A 195 -5.62 -22.36 -22.32
N SER A 196 -6.11 -22.12 -23.55
CA SER A 196 -5.26 -21.90 -24.73
C SER A 196 -4.60 -20.53 -24.78
N ILE A 197 -5.22 -19.54 -24.13
CA ILE A 197 -4.79 -18.14 -24.10
C ILE A 197 -4.05 -17.92 -22.78
N THR A 198 -2.91 -17.24 -22.83
CA THR A 198 -2.25 -16.69 -21.65
C THR A 198 -2.37 -15.19 -21.72
N GLU A 199 -3.07 -14.62 -20.75
CA GLU A 199 -3.10 -13.19 -20.49
C GLU A 199 -1.94 -12.83 -19.57
N THR A 200 -1.09 -11.88 -19.99
CA THR A 200 -0.06 -11.29 -19.15
C THR A 200 -0.44 -9.86 -18.83
N VAL A 201 -0.85 -9.63 -17.58
CA VAL A 201 -1.11 -8.29 -17.05
C VAL A 201 0.20 -7.71 -16.52
N THR A 202 0.70 -6.68 -17.18
CA THR A 202 1.94 -5.98 -16.80
C THR A 202 1.61 -4.63 -16.16
N LEU A 203 1.92 -4.50 -14.87
CA LEU A 203 1.96 -3.22 -14.17
C LEU A 203 3.38 -2.68 -14.20
N SER A 204 3.62 -1.62 -14.99
CA SER A 204 4.91 -0.93 -15.00
C SER A 204 4.84 0.32 -14.16
N ILE A 205 5.69 0.44 -13.15
CA ILE A 205 5.77 1.59 -12.24
C ILE A 205 7.06 2.35 -12.55
N PHE A 206 6.91 3.63 -12.86
CA PHE A 206 8.01 4.52 -13.21
C PHE A 206 8.52 5.22 -11.95
N VAL A 207 9.81 5.06 -11.67
CA VAL A 207 10.45 5.57 -10.47
C VAL A 207 11.63 6.46 -10.78
N ASN A 208 11.74 7.55 -10.02
CA ASN A 208 12.80 8.56 -10.14
C ASN A 208 13.93 8.27 -9.14
N LEU A 209 14.31 7.00 -8.95
CA LEU A 209 15.37 6.58 -8.02
C LEU A 209 16.22 5.45 -8.64
N SER A 210 17.49 5.74 -8.89
CA SER A 210 18.48 4.77 -9.41
C SER A 210 19.41 4.26 -8.31
N GLN A 211 18.88 3.57 -7.29
CA GLN A 211 19.67 3.06 -6.15
C GLN A 211 19.69 1.52 -6.10
N PHE A 212 20.70 0.94 -6.75
CA PHE A 212 20.86 -0.52 -6.88
C PHE A 212 21.88 -1.12 -5.89
N SER A 213 22.32 -0.36 -4.88
CA SER A 213 23.24 -0.86 -3.86
C SER A 213 22.69 -2.09 -3.14
N LYS A 214 23.55 -3.10 -2.93
CA LYS A 214 23.22 -4.32 -2.18
C LYS A 214 22.86 -3.98 -0.74
N MET A 215 21.92 -4.74 -0.17
CA MET A 215 21.47 -4.56 1.21
C MET A 215 21.48 -5.92 1.94
N ASP A 216 22.08 -5.99 3.13
CA ASP A 216 22.29 -7.27 3.84
C ASP A 216 21.33 -7.57 4.99
N SER A 217 20.54 -6.58 5.46
CA SER A 217 19.88 -6.66 6.78
C SER A 217 18.48 -7.32 6.84
N LYS A 218 17.71 -7.37 5.74
CA LYS A 218 16.28 -7.79 5.74
C LYS A 218 15.83 -8.37 4.39
N LYS A 219 15.05 -9.45 4.37
CA LYS A 219 14.49 -10.02 3.13
C LYS A 219 13.11 -9.42 2.85
N CYS A 220 12.72 -9.34 1.58
CA CYS A 220 11.38 -8.89 1.18
C CYS A 220 10.37 -10.03 1.32
N ASP A 221 9.16 -9.75 1.78
CA ASP A 221 8.17 -10.78 2.14
C ASP A 221 7.08 -11.02 1.08
N CYS A 222 6.98 -10.18 0.04
CA CYS A 222 5.88 -10.25 -0.93
C CYS A 222 6.36 -10.31 -2.38
N GLY A 223 7.42 -9.58 -2.72
CA GLY A 223 8.03 -9.61 -4.03
C GLY A 223 9.51 -9.94 -3.95
N LYS A 224 10.03 -10.68 -4.93
CA LYS A 224 11.47 -10.84 -5.13
C LYS A 224 11.90 -10.20 -6.44
N LEU A 225 13.11 -9.67 -6.45
CA LEU A 225 13.72 -9.16 -7.67
C LEU A 225 14.06 -10.33 -8.59
N SER A 226 13.65 -10.23 -9.86
CA SER A 226 14.04 -11.19 -10.90
C SER A 226 15.44 -10.85 -11.42
N GLU A 227 16.44 -11.63 -11.02
CA GLU A 227 17.85 -11.32 -11.25
C GLU A 227 18.24 -11.28 -12.73
N GLU A 228 17.53 -12.03 -13.56
CA GLU A 228 17.75 -12.09 -15.01
C GLU A 228 17.32 -10.80 -15.72
N THR A 229 16.43 -10.03 -15.07
CA THR A 229 15.84 -8.81 -15.65
C THR A 229 16.51 -7.54 -15.15
N LEU A 230 17.45 -7.65 -14.20
CA LEU A 230 18.12 -6.50 -13.60
C LEU A 230 19.01 -5.79 -14.61
N SER A 231 18.74 -4.51 -14.82
CA SER A 231 19.52 -3.60 -15.66
C SER A 231 19.58 -2.21 -15.05
N SER A 232 20.31 -1.29 -15.70
CA SER A 232 20.29 0.13 -15.33
C SER A 232 18.92 0.80 -15.51
N GLU A 233 18.03 0.20 -16.32
CA GLU A 233 16.68 0.73 -16.59
C GLU A 233 15.62 0.17 -15.62
N GLY A 234 16.00 -0.75 -14.73
CA GLY A 234 15.09 -1.34 -13.75
C GLY A 234 15.10 -2.86 -13.73
N PHE A 235 14.00 -3.45 -13.26
CA PHE A 235 13.85 -4.90 -13.07
C PHE A 235 12.38 -5.31 -12.91
N ILE A 236 12.13 -6.62 -12.96
CA ILE A 236 10.84 -7.24 -12.66
C ILE A 236 10.79 -7.66 -11.19
N ILE A 237 9.64 -7.43 -10.54
CA ILE A 237 9.27 -8.04 -9.26
C ILE A 237 8.44 -9.29 -9.56
N GLU A 238 8.98 -10.45 -9.17
CA GLU A 238 8.24 -11.71 -9.15
C GLU A 238 7.41 -11.77 -7.87
N LEU A 239 6.12 -12.08 -8.02
CA LEU A 239 5.20 -12.29 -6.91
C LEU A 239 5.58 -13.59 -6.19
N LEU A 240 5.80 -13.49 -4.87
CA LEU A 240 6.13 -14.65 -4.04
C LEU A 240 4.87 -15.46 -3.68
N GLY A 241 5.02 -16.73 -3.34
CA GLY A 241 3.94 -17.52 -2.77
C GLY A 241 3.63 -17.13 -1.31
N ASP A 242 2.51 -17.62 -0.78
CA ASP A 242 2.16 -17.47 0.63
C ASP A 242 3.29 -18.03 1.52
N ARG A 243 3.84 -17.17 2.41
CA ARG A 243 4.96 -17.47 3.34
C ARG A 243 6.35 -17.63 2.70
N GLU A 244 6.49 -17.34 1.41
CA GLU A 244 7.81 -17.25 0.78
C GLU A 244 8.48 -15.92 1.11
N VAL A 245 9.81 -15.93 1.14
CA VAL A 245 10.62 -14.72 1.36
C VAL A 245 11.65 -14.60 0.24
N CYS A 246 12.02 -13.36 -0.08
CA CYS A 246 12.99 -13.06 -1.12
C CYS A 246 14.34 -13.73 -0.82
N ASN A 247 14.75 -14.58 -1.75
CA ASN A 247 16.01 -15.32 -1.71
C ASN A 247 17.01 -14.82 -2.77
N SER A 248 16.74 -13.68 -3.41
CA SER A 248 17.66 -13.09 -4.39
C SER A 248 18.92 -12.55 -3.72
N ASP A 249 20.09 -12.94 -4.23
CA ASP A 249 21.40 -12.45 -3.80
C ASP A 249 21.65 -11.01 -4.29
N LYS A 250 20.89 -10.57 -5.29
CA LYS A 250 20.89 -9.21 -5.86
C LYS A 250 19.77 -8.31 -5.32
N CYS A 251 19.13 -8.69 -4.21
CA CYS A 251 18.18 -7.83 -3.52
C CYS A 251 18.86 -6.50 -3.13
N ASN A 252 18.40 -5.41 -3.74
CA ASN A 252 18.99 -4.08 -3.60
C ASN A 252 18.05 -3.11 -2.89
N PHE A 253 18.55 -1.90 -2.61
CA PHE A 253 17.80 -0.84 -1.96
C PHE A 253 16.46 -0.54 -2.66
N LEU A 254 16.45 -0.39 -3.99
CA LEU A 254 15.23 -0.09 -4.74
C LEU A 254 14.19 -1.20 -4.64
N CYS A 255 14.60 -2.47 -4.68
CA CYS A 255 13.72 -3.61 -4.46
C CYS A 255 13.08 -3.59 -3.06
N ARG A 256 13.87 -3.27 -2.02
CA ARG A 256 13.36 -3.17 -0.65
C ARG A 256 12.42 -2.00 -0.46
N TRP A 257 12.81 -0.82 -0.96
CA TRP A 257 11.96 0.36 -0.96
C TRP A 257 10.62 0.05 -1.63
N PHE A 258 10.66 -0.60 -2.79
CA PHE A 258 9.47 -0.96 -3.54
C PHE A 258 8.56 -1.89 -2.72
N ASN A 259 9.13 -2.93 -2.11
CA ASN A 259 8.36 -3.87 -1.29
C ASN A 259 7.77 -3.23 -0.02
N ASP A 260 8.48 -2.30 0.62
CA ASP A 260 7.97 -1.61 1.82
C ASP A 260 6.87 -0.61 1.46
N LYS A 261 7.08 0.23 0.42
CA LYS A 261 6.10 1.22 -0.06
C LYS A 261 4.85 0.54 -0.64
N ASN A 262 5.03 -0.52 -1.44
CA ASN A 262 3.97 -1.16 -2.21
C ASN A 262 3.55 -2.52 -1.64
N TYR A 263 3.78 -2.75 -0.35
CA TYR A 263 3.47 -4.00 0.34
C TYR A 263 2.04 -4.50 0.04
N TYR A 264 1.05 -3.63 0.24
CA TYR A 264 -0.35 -3.97 0.03
C TYR A 264 -0.68 -4.18 -1.45
N LEU A 265 -0.06 -3.44 -2.38
CA LEU A 265 -0.23 -3.62 -3.82
C LEU A 265 0.26 -5.00 -4.27
N VAL A 266 1.46 -5.41 -3.83
CA VAL A 266 2.01 -6.73 -4.18
C VAL A 266 1.12 -7.85 -3.64
N LYS A 267 0.63 -7.71 -2.41
CA LYS A 267 -0.36 -8.64 -1.82
C LYS A 267 -1.67 -8.70 -2.57
N GLU A 268 -2.19 -7.55 -3.01
CA GLU A 268 -3.43 -7.48 -3.78
C GLU A 268 -3.27 -8.18 -5.13
N MET A 269 -2.13 -7.97 -5.81
CA MET A 269 -1.80 -8.64 -7.08
C MET A 269 -1.66 -10.16 -6.92
N GLN A 270 -0.98 -10.62 -5.86
CA GLN A 270 -0.89 -12.06 -5.53
C GLN A 270 -2.28 -12.67 -5.32
N ALA A 271 -3.13 -11.99 -4.55
CA ALA A 271 -4.47 -12.47 -4.24
C ALA A 271 -5.38 -12.49 -5.48
N LEU A 272 -5.25 -11.50 -6.37
CA LEU A 272 -5.97 -11.43 -7.64
C LEU A 272 -5.55 -12.57 -8.59
N GLU A 273 -4.24 -12.78 -8.79
CA GLU A 273 -3.73 -13.86 -9.63
C GLU A 273 -4.23 -15.22 -9.12
N ALA A 274 -4.05 -15.48 -7.83
CA ALA A 274 -4.52 -16.72 -7.18
C ALA A 274 -6.05 -16.87 -7.25
N TYR A 275 -6.82 -15.77 -7.24
CA TYR A 275 -8.26 -15.81 -7.39
C TYR A 275 -8.68 -16.20 -8.81
N LEU A 276 -8.04 -15.63 -9.83
CA LEU A 276 -8.28 -15.96 -11.24
C LEU A 276 -7.86 -17.41 -11.58
N ASP A 277 -6.84 -17.92 -10.90
CA ASP A 277 -6.35 -19.30 -11.02
C ASP A 277 -7.19 -20.38 -10.35
N ARG A 278 -8.14 -20.00 -9.48
CA ARG A 278 -9.08 -20.98 -8.88
C ARG A 278 -10.11 -21.51 -9.86
N ILE A 279 -10.38 -20.80 -10.95
CA ILE A 279 -11.35 -21.26 -11.93
C ILE A 279 -10.78 -22.49 -12.63
N PRO A 280 -11.48 -23.65 -12.64
CA PRO A 280 -10.96 -24.85 -13.26
C PRO A 280 -10.54 -24.58 -14.72
N VAL A 281 -9.39 -25.13 -15.14
CA VAL A 281 -8.84 -24.90 -16.50
C VAL A 281 -9.86 -25.22 -17.60
N LYS A 282 -10.73 -26.22 -17.39
CA LYS A 282 -11.79 -26.62 -18.32
C LYS A 282 -12.91 -25.59 -18.46
N GLU A 283 -13.04 -24.66 -17.51
CA GLU A 283 -14.09 -23.64 -17.43
C GLU A 283 -13.57 -22.22 -17.74
N ARG A 284 -12.30 -22.08 -18.15
CA ARG A 284 -11.69 -20.80 -18.52
C ARG A 284 -10.95 -20.89 -19.86
N PHE A 285 -10.98 -19.80 -20.63
CA PHE A 285 -10.22 -19.70 -21.88
C PHE A 285 -8.79 -19.19 -21.65
N TYR A 286 -8.62 -18.34 -20.64
CA TYR A 286 -7.38 -17.66 -20.32
C TYR A 286 -6.76 -18.21 -19.03
N ASN A 287 -5.43 -18.28 -19.00
CA ASN A 287 -4.64 -18.27 -17.78
C ASN A 287 -4.12 -16.84 -17.60
N THR A 288 -4.15 -16.30 -16.39
CA THR A 288 -3.69 -14.94 -16.13
C THR A 288 -2.37 -14.99 -15.38
N LYS A 289 -1.38 -14.25 -15.85
CA LYS A 289 -0.11 -14.00 -15.18
C LYS A 289 0.02 -12.50 -14.91
N ILE A 290 0.38 -12.14 -13.70
CA ILE A 290 0.58 -10.75 -13.29
C ILE A 290 2.07 -10.50 -13.10
N VAL A 291 2.56 -9.42 -13.72
CA VAL A 291 3.97 -9.02 -13.69
C VAL A 291 4.08 -7.56 -13.27
N ILE A 292 4.94 -7.29 -12.28
CA ILE A 292 5.23 -5.92 -11.86
C ILE A 292 6.62 -5.54 -12.38
N LYS A 293 6.72 -4.48 -13.16
CA LYS A 293 7.98 -3.92 -13.66
C LYS A 293 8.29 -2.62 -12.93
N VAL A 294 9.48 -2.53 -12.34
CA VAL A 294 10.01 -1.27 -11.80
C VAL A 294 10.91 -0.68 -12.87
N ILE A 295 10.56 0.49 -13.38
CA ILE A 295 11.28 1.17 -14.47
C ILE A 295 11.92 2.43 -13.91
N VAL A 296 13.23 2.53 -13.99
CA VAL A 296 13.99 3.70 -13.57
C VAL A 296 14.05 4.70 -14.72
N LYS A 297 13.48 5.88 -14.49
CA LYS A 297 13.70 7.05 -15.35
C LYS A 297 14.77 7.95 -14.71
N ASN A 298 15.49 8.68 -15.56
CA ASN A 298 16.66 9.55 -15.28
C ASN A 298 16.67 10.31 -13.92
N PRO A 299 17.85 10.70 -13.41
CA PRO A 299 18.19 10.61 -11.99
C PRO A 299 17.55 11.66 -11.06
N THR A 300 17.08 11.12 -9.93
CA THR A 300 16.74 11.69 -8.62
C THR A 300 17.13 13.15 -8.32
N HIS A 301 16.15 13.94 -7.90
CA HIS A 301 16.33 15.24 -7.21
C HIS A 301 15.72 15.16 -5.79
N ILE A 302 16.14 14.18 -4.99
CA ILE A 302 15.86 14.15 -3.54
C ILE A 302 17.07 14.68 -2.77
N SER A 303 16.81 15.37 -1.66
CA SER A 303 17.88 15.82 -0.77
C SER A 303 18.48 14.65 0.03
N ASP A 304 19.67 14.86 0.60
CA ASP A 304 20.31 13.89 1.51
C ASP A 304 19.40 13.55 2.69
N GLU A 305 18.67 14.54 3.20
CA GLU A 305 17.68 14.37 4.28
C GLU A 305 16.52 13.45 3.86
N GLN A 306 15.97 13.64 2.66
CA GLN A 306 14.92 12.78 2.12
C GLN A 306 15.44 11.35 1.88
N PHE A 307 16.67 11.21 1.40
CA PHE A 307 17.28 9.89 1.23
C PHE A 307 17.52 9.20 2.58
N ASP A 308 17.92 9.95 3.61
CA ASP A 308 18.10 9.41 4.96
C ASP A 308 16.78 8.89 5.58
N VAL A 309 15.65 9.55 5.32
CA VAL A 309 14.32 9.05 5.68
C VAL A 309 14.07 7.66 5.09
N LEU A 310 14.34 7.47 3.79
CA LEU A 310 14.18 6.17 3.13
C LEU A 310 15.09 5.12 3.75
N LYS A 311 16.37 5.47 3.96
CA LYS A 311 17.37 4.56 4.52
C LYS A 311 17.00 4.12 5.92
N ARG A 312 16.58 5.04 6.80
CA ARG A 312 16.17 4.73 8.18
C ARG A 312 14.96 3.80 8.21
N LYS A 313 13.98 4.02 7.33
CA LYS A 313 12.79 3.15 7.25
C LYS A 313 13.11 1.75 6.73
N ILE A 314 13.95 1.63 5.70
CA ILE A 314 14.26 0.36 5.04
C ILE A 314 15.30 -0.46 5.83
N SER A 315 16.19 0.20 6.56
CA SER A 315 17.25 -0.46 7.35
C SER A 315 16.79 -0.91 8.73
N GLY A 316 15.68 -0.35 9.23
CA GLY A 316 15.04 -0.71 10.50
C GLY A 316 14.18 -1.96 10.40
#